data_AF-A0A3B9DFW4-F1
#
_entry.id   AF-A0A3B9DFW4-F1
#
_cell.length_a   1.000
_cell.length_b   1.000
_cell.length_c   1.000
_cell.angle_alpha   90.00
_cell.angle_beta   90.00
_cell.angle_gamma   90.00
#
_symmetry.space_group_name_H-M   'P 1'
#
loop_
_entity.id
_entity.type
_entity.pdbx_description
1 polymer ?
#
loop_
_entity_poly.entity_id
_entity_poly.type
_entity_poly.pdbx_seq_one_letter_code
_entity_poly.pdbx_strand_id
1 'polypeptide(L)' 'MAKPTKKKERTNVLDGIAFIHATFNNTIITITDRQGN' A
#
# COMPACT_ATOMS: atom_id res chain seq x y z
N MET A 1 -5.50 -31.13 -9.81
CA MET A 1 -5.06 -29.97 -10.62
C MET A 1 -5.07 -28.75 -9.71
N ALA A 2 -3.90 -28.20 -9.36
CA ALA A 2 -3.79 -27.08 -8.44
C ALA A 2 -4.30 -25.79 -9.10
N LYS A 3 -5.22 -25.06 -8.44
CA LYS A 3 -5.73 -23.78 -8.93
C LYS A 3 -4.59 -22.75 -8.93
N PRO A 4 -4.33 -22.04 -10.04
CA PRO A 4 -3.30 -21.00 -10.06
C PRO A 4 -3.72 -19.88 -9.09
N THR A 5 -2.85 -19.56 -8.14
CA THR A 5 -2.98 -18.38 -7.29
C THR A 5 -2.87 -17.16 -8.19
N LYS A 6 -3.94 -16.36 -8.27
CA LYS A 6 -3.92 -15.10 -9.02
C LYS A 6 -2.79 -14.24 -8.47
N LYS A 7 -1.77 -13.98 -9.29
CA LYS A 7 -0.75 -12.98 -8.98
C LYS A 7 -1.49 -11.66 -8.75
N LYS A 8 -1.30 -11.08 -7.57
CA LYS A 8 -1.80 -9.74 -7.27
C LYS A 8 -1.12 -8.79 -8.27
N GLU A 9 -1.88 -8.32 -9.26
CA GLU A 9 -1.38 -7.33 -10.21
C GLU A 9 -0.94 -6.10 -9.41
N ARG A 10 0.31 -5.70 -9.60
CA ARG A 10 0.79 -4.42 -9.10
C ARG A 10 0.32 -3.37 -10.09
N THR A 11 -0.87 -2.83 -9.88
CA THR A 11 -1.33 -1.66 -10.62
C THR A 11 -0.33 -0.54 -10.35
N ASN A 12 0.21 0.05 -11.42
CA ASN A 12 1.22 1.10 -11.29
C ASN A 12 0.50 2.40 -10.88
N VAL A 13 0.38 2.65 -9.58
CA VAL A 13 -0.26 3.85 -9.06
C VAL A 13 0.75 5.00 -9.13
N LEU A 14 0.47 5.99 -9.99
CA LEU A 14 1.36 7.12 -10.24
C LEU A 14 1.28 8.21 -9.14
N ASP A 15 0.12 8.33 -8.48
CA ASP A 15 -0.14 9.30 -7.41
C ASP A 15 -0.85 8.63 -6.22
N GLY A 16 -0.41 8.95 -5.01
CA GLY A 16 -0.93 8.37 -3.77
C GLY A 16 -0.91 9.33 -2.59
N ILE A 17 -1.36 8.85 -1.44
CA ILE A 17 -1.40 9.60 -0.18
C ILE A 17 -0.47 8.90 0.81
N ALA A 18 0.40 9.68 1.46
CA ALA A 18 1.24 9.20 2.54
C ALA A 18 0.64 9.62 3.89
N PHE A 19 0.27 8.64 4.70
CA PHE A 19 -0.09 8.84 6.09
C PHE A 19 1.14 8.61 6.95
N ILE A 20 1.52 9.65 7.70
CA ILE A 20 2.68 9.61 8.57
C ILE A 20 2.17 9.67 10.00
N HIS A 21 2.35 8.57 10.73
CA HIS A 21 2.09 8.54 12.16
C HIS A 21 3.41 8.63 12.91
N ALA A 22 3.72 9.83 13.41
CA ALA A 22 4.92 10.09 14.17
C ALA A 22 4.59 10.16 15.67
N THR A 23 5.22 9.26 16.42
CA THR A 23 5.32 9.31 17.88
C THR A 23 6.75 9.68 18.25
N PHE A 24 7.01 9.95 19.53
CA PHE A 24 8.32 10.39 20.00
C PHE A 24 9.49 9.51 19.56
N ASN A 25 9.28 8.19 19.42
CA ASN A 25 10.34 7.24 19.08
C ASN A 25 10.08 6.46 17.78
N ASN A 26 8.86 6.50 17.25
CA ASN A 26 8.51 5.71 16.07
C ASN A 26 7.85 6.59 15.02
N THR A 27 8.24 6.38 13.77
CA THR A 27 7.53 6.93 12.61
C THR A 27 7.04 5.77 11.77
N ILE A 28 5.72 5.67 11.60
CA ILE A 28 5.08 4.67 10.75
C ILE A 28 4.58 5.41 9.51
N ILE A 29 5.03 4.95 8.34
CA ILE A 29 4.65 5.52 7.04
C ILE A 29 3.76 4.49 6.33
N THR A 30 2.52 4.88 6.08
CA THR A 30 1.56 4.09 5.29
C THR A 30 1.30 4.83 4.00
N ILE A 31 1.62 4.19 2.87
CA ILE A 31 1.36 4.74 1.54
C ILE A 31 0.14 4.03 0.99
N THR A 32 -0.87 4.81 0.60
CA THR A 32 -2.08 4.30 -0.04
C THR A 32 -2.26 4.95 -1.40
N ASP A 33 -3.04 4.34 -2.27
CA ASP A 33 -3.57 5.05 -3.44
C ASP A 33 -4.64 6.09 -3.03
N ARG A 34 -5.11 6.92 -3.97
CA ARG A 34 -6.20 7.90 -3.71
C ARG A 34 -7.55 7.25 -3.39
N GLN A 35 -7.71 5.95 -3.63
CA GLN A 35 -8.91 5.17 -3.31
C GLN A 35 -8.81 4.51 -1.92
N GLY A 36 -7.67 4.61 -1.25
CA GLY A 36 -7.43 4.10 0.11
C GLY A 36 -6.98 2.64 0.18
N ASN A 37 -6.47 2.05 -0.92
CA ASN A 37 -5.93 0.69 -0.93
C ASN A 37 -4.45 0.61 -0.55
#